data_AF-A0A163DAD6-F1
#
_entry.id   AF-A0A163DAD6-F1
#
_cell.length_a   1.000
_cell.length_b   1.000
_cell.length_c   1.000
_cell.angle_alpha   90.00
_cell.angle_beta   90.00
_cell.angle_gamma   90.00
#
_symmetry.space_group_name_H-M   'P 1'
#
loop_
_entity.id
_entity.type
_entity.pdbx_description
1 polymer ?
#
loop_
_entity_poly.entity_id
_entity_poly.type
_entity_poly.pdbx_seq_one_letter_code
_entity_poly.pdbx_strand_id
1 'polypeptide(L)' 'VKQWNILTGDKVAIIAGRDKDTIGEIKSVNRETNTVIVEGKKLAKKHVPHQPGAPDGIMRKEQPIHLSNVMLLHPDT' A
#
# COMPACT_ATOMS: atom_id res chain seq x y z
N VAL A 1 -16.13 -1.88 -7.66
CA VAL A 1 -15.90 -3.33 -7.86
C VAL A 1 -16.97 -4.08 -7.06
N LYS A 2 -17.69 -5.05 -7.65
CA LYS A 2 -18.88 -5.68 -7.03
C LYS A 2 -18.54 -6.78 -6.00
N GLN A 3 -17.28 -7.23 -5.96
CA GLN A 3 -16.79 -8.24 -5.02
C GLN A 3 -15.33 -7.96 -4.65
N TRP A 4 -15.06 -7.86 -3.34
CA TRP A 4 -13.71 -7.67 -2.78
C TRP A 4 -13.28 -8.95 -2.08
N ASN A 5 -12.24 -9.60 -2.61
CA ASN A 5 -11.68 -10.82 -2.02
C ASN A 5 -10.36 -10.53 -1.28
N ILE A 6 -10.18 -9.29 -0.83
CA ILE A 6 -8.96 -8.84 -0.19
C ILE A 6 -9.32 -8.09 1.09
N LEU A 7 -8.73 -8.52 2.20
CA LEU A 7 -8.95 -8.00 3.55
C LEU A 7 -7.67 -7.38 4.10
N THR A 8 -7.82 -6.58 5.15
CA THR A 8 -6.68 -6.09 5.92
C THR A 8 -6.00 -7.27 6.61
N GLY A 9 -4.68 -7.35 6.54
CA GLY A 9 -3.88 -8.47 7.05
C GLY A 9 -3.56 -9.55 6.02
N ASP A 10 -4.15 -9.50 4.82
CA ASP A 10 -3.81 -10.45 3.75
C ASP A 10 -2.42 -10.16 3.18
N LYS A 11 -1.69 -11.24 2.84
CA LYS A 11 -0.45 -11.15 2.08
C LYS A 11 -0.76 -11.06 0.59
N VAL A 12 -0.16 -10.08 -0.05
CA VAL A 12 -0.31 -9.84 -1.49
C VAL A 12 1.04 -9.67 -2.17
N ALA A 13 1.12 -10.16 -3.39
CA ALA A 13 2.22 -9.88 -4.30
C ALA A 13 1.86 -8.67 -5.18
N ILE A 14 2.82 -7.77 -5.40
CA ILE A 14 2.67 -6.66 -6.33
C ILE A 14 3.08 -7.14 -7.73
N ILE A 15 2.14 -7.12 -8.67
CA ILE A 15 2.38 -7.63 -10.04
C ILE A 15 2.90 -6.54 -10.99
N ALA A 16 2.70 -5.27 -10.65
CA ALA A 16 3.06 -4.14 -11.50
C ALA A 16 3.43 -2.89 -10.70
N GLY A 17 4.33 -2.08 -11.26
CA GLY A 17 4.78 -0.81 -10.69
C GLY A 17 6.22 -0.86 -10.16
N ARG A 18 6.57 0.11 -9.30
CA ARG A 18 7.92 0.28 -8.74
C ARG A 18 8.38 -0.89 -7.89
N ASP A 19 7.44 -1.49 -7.16
CA ASP A 19 7.69 -2.56 -6.19
C ASP A 19 7.27 -3.93 -6.74
N LYS A 20 7.36 -4.12 -8.06
CA LYS A 20 6.97 -5.37 -8.74
C LYS A 20 7.71 -6.58 -8.15
N ASP A 21 7.03 -7.71 -8.11
CA ASP A 21 7.50 -9.03 -7.63
C ASP A 21 7.88 -9.03 -6.14
N THR A 22 7.43 -8.01 -5.39
CA THR A 22 7.56 -8.01 -3.95
C THR A 22 6.26 -8.36 -3.24
N ILE A 23 6.43 -9.03 -2.11
CA ILE A 23 5.34 -9.43 -1.22
C ILE A 23 5.21 -8.39 -0.11
N GLY A 24 3.98 -8.13 0.31
CA GLY A 24 3.69 -7.31 1.48
C GLY A 24 2.32 -7.61 2.06
N GLU A 25 2.10 -7.11 3.27
CA GLU A 25 0.83 -7.26 3.98
C GLU A 25 -0.04 -6.01 3.79
N ILE A 26 -1.36 -6.20 3.73
CA ILE A 26 -2.30 -5.10 3.57
C ILE A 26 -2.55 -4.43 4.90
N LYS A 27 -2.14 -3.17 4.99
CA LYS A 27 -2.36 -2.30 6.15
C LYS A 27 -3.74 -1.65 6.13
N SER A 28 -4.24 -1.29 4.95
CA SER A 28 -5.60 -0.77 4.80
C SER A 28 -6.15 -0.94 3.39
N VAL A 29 -7.48 -1.02 3.29
CA VAL A 29 -8.20 -1.12 2.03
C VAL A 29 -9.13 0.08 1.91
N ASN A 30 -8.97 0.88 0.86
CA ASN A 30 -9.89 1.95 0.53
C ASN A 30 -10.90 1.47 -0.50
N ARG A 31 -12.15 1.35 -0.06
CA ARG A 31 -13.20 0.73 -0.86
C ARG A 31 -13.80 1.62 -1.97
N GLU A 32 -13.70 2.92 -1.78
CA GLU A 32 -14.28 3.89 -2.71
C GLU A 32 -13.40 4.05 -3.94
N THR A 33 -12.07 4.07 -3.73
CA THR A 33 -11.08 4.30 -4.78
C THR A 33 -10.50 3.02 -5.39
N ASN A 34 -10.89 1.84 -4.88
CA ASN A 34 -10.32 0.55 -5.25
C ASN A 34 -8.80 0.49 -5.06
N THR A 35 -8.31 1.06 -3.96
CA THR A 35 -6.89 1.08 -3.62
C THR A 35 -6.60 0.38 -2.30
N VAL A 36 -5.39 -0.14 -2.16
CA VAL A 36 -4.88 -0.81 -0.97
C VAL A 36 -3.56 -0.18 -0.55
N ILE A 37 -3.32 -0.05 0.75
CA ILE A 37 -2.02 0.34 1.29
C ILE A 37 -1.33 -0.94 1.73
N VAL A 38 -0.18 -1.21 1.13
CA VAL A 38 0.67 -2.36 1.46
C VAL A 38 1.83 -1.87 2.32
N GLU A 39 2.10 -2.58 3.40
CA GLU A 39 3.11 -2.18 4.38
C GLU A 39 4.51 -2.09 3.76
N GLY A 40 5.19 -0.97 3.97
CA GLY A 40 6.56 -0.75 3.51
C GLY A 40 6.72 -0.65 1.98
N LYS A 41 5.63 -0.68 1.20
CA LYS A 41 5.65 -0.58 -0.26
C LYS A 41 5.15 0.78 -0.74
N LYS A 42 5.53 1.14 -1.97
CA LYS A 42 5.17 2.40 -2.62
C LYS A 42 5.40 3.63 -1.72
N LEU A 43 6.57 3.69 -1.09
CA LEU A 43 6.96 4.79 -0.20
C LEU A 43 7.20 6.07 -1.01
N ALA A 44 6.41 7.10 -0.75
CA ALA A 44 6.63 8.44 -1.28
C ALA A 44 7.26 9.33 -0.22
N LYS A 45 8.22 10.16 -0.66
CA LYS A 45 8.78 11.25 0.15
C LYS A 45 7.79 12.40 0.12
N LYS A 46 7.20 12.73 1.27
CA LYS A 46 6.39 13.92 1.44
C LYS A 46 7.23 14.96 2.17
N HIS A 47 7.45 16.10 1.52
CA HIS A 47 8.01 17.27 2.18
C HIS A 47 6.93 17.85 3.09
N VAL A 48 7.21 17.89 4.39
CA VAL A 48 6.30 18.48 5.37
C VAL A 48 6.82 19.89 5.66
N PRO A 49 6.01 20.94 5.46
CA PRO A 49 6.43 22.29 5.79
C PRO A 49 6.65 22.42 7.30
N HIS A 50 7.59 23.28 7.68
CA HIS A 50 7.90 23.55 9.08
C HIS A 50 6.65 23.96 9.85
N GLN A 51 6.23 23.12 10.81
CA GLN A 51 5.15 23.43 11.75
C GLN A 51 5.71 23.34 13.18
N PRO A 52 5.39 24.30 14.06
CA PRO A 52 5.81 24.24 15.46
C PRO A 52 5.25 22.97 16.13
N GLY A 53 6.14 22.07 16.53
CA GLY A 53 5.81 20.78 17.16
C GLY A 53 5.88 19.56 16.24
N ALA A 54 6.13 19.72 14.94
CA ALA A 54 6.40 18.62 14.02
C ALA A 54 7.89 18.58 13.64
N PRO A 55 8.52 17.40 13.52
CA PRO A 55 9.88 17.30 13.05
C PRO A 55 9.96 17.83 11.61
N ASP A 56 10.81 18.82 11.41
CA ASP A 56 11.15 19.38 10.10
C ASP A 56 11.82 18.28 9.26
N GLY A 57 11.32 18.00 8.05
CA GLY A 57 12.00 17.05 7.17
C GLY A 57 11.15 16.28 6.16
N ILE A 58 11.80 15.26 5.59
CA ILE A 58 11.24 14.38 4.56
C ILE A 58 10.61 13.18 5.24
N MET A 59 9.28 13.17 5.35
CA MET A 59 8.54 12.02 5.86
C MET A 59 8.34 11.00 4.73
N ARG A 60 8.59 9.71 5.00
CA ARG A 60 8.22 8.64 4.08
C ARG A 60 6.82 8.16 4.43
N LYS A 61 5.90 8.23 3.46
CA LYS A 61 4.53 7.76 3.62
C LYS A 61 4.21 6.71 2.58
N GLU A 62 3.61 5.61 3.03
CA GLU A 62 3.06 4.57 2.17
C GLU A 62 1.95 5.17 1.30
N GLN A 63 1.97 4.85 0.01
CA GLN A 63 0.96 5.33 -0.93
C GLN A 63 0.02 4.20 -1.35
N PRO A 64 -1.24 4.53 -1.67
CA PRO A 64 -2.20 3.56 -2.17
C PRO A 64 -1.74 2.93 -3.49
N ILE A 65 -1.87 1.61 -3.58
CA ILE A 65 -1.67 0.77 -4.77
C ILE A 65 -3.05 0.41 -5.32
N HIS A 66 -3.24 0.45 -6.63
CA HIS A 66 -4.51 0.06 -7.22
C HIS A 66 -4.73 -1.46 -7.11
N LEU A 67 -5.97 -1.89 -6.88
CA LEU A 67 -6.33 -3.30 -6.73
C LEU A 67 -5.86 -4.17 -7.90
N SER A 68 -5.92 -3.65 -9.14
CA SER A 68 -5.47 -4.38 -10.33
C SER A 68 -3.97 -4.67 -10.39
N ASN A 69 -3.17 -4.02 -9.53
CA ASN A 69 -1.71 -4.19 -9.49
C ASN A 69 -1.25 -5.07 -8.31
N VAL A 70 -2.18 -5.69 -7.59
CA VAL A 70 -1.91 -6.61 -6.49
C VAL A 70 -2.61 -7.94 -6.72
N MET A 71 -2.01 -9.01 -6.22
CA MET A 71 -2.55 -10.35 -6.30
C MET A 71 -2.50 -11.00 -4.92
N LEU A 72 -3.60 -11.61 -4.50
CA LEU A 72 -3.67 -12.36 -3.24
C LEU A 72 -2.75 -13.58 -3.31
N LEU A 73 -1.87 -13.72 -2.31
CA LEU A 73 -1.08 -14.94 -2.15
C LEU A 73 -1.88 -15.91 -1.29
N HIS A 74 -2.19 -17.09 -1.86
CA HIS A 74 -2.74 -18.19 -1.08
C HIS A 74 -1.62 -18.81 -0.24
N PRO A 75 -1.87 -19.18 1.03
CA PRO A 75 -0.87 -19.82 1.90
C PRO A 75 -0.50 -21.27 1.51
N ASP A 76 -1.04 -21.81 0.41
CA ASP A 76 -0.90 -23.23 0.03
C ASP A 76 0.29 -23.54 -0.90
N THR A 77 1.47 -22.96 -0.67
CA THR A 77 2.72 -23.44 -1.28
C THR A 77 3.93 -23.15 -0.42
#